data_AF-A0A7W0HZ21-F1
#
_entry.id   AF-A0A7W0HZ21-F1
#
_cell.length_a   1.000
_cell.length_b   1.000
_cell.length_c   1.000
_cell.angle_alpha   90.00
_cell.angle_beta   90.00
_cell.angle_gamma   90.00
#
_symmetry.space_group_name_H-M   'P 1'
#
loop_
_entity.id
_entity.type
_entity.pdbx_description
1 polymer ?
#
loop_
_entity_poly.entity_id
_entity_poly.type
_entity_poly.pdbx_seq_one_letter_code
_entity_poly.pdbx_strand_id
1 'polypeptide(L)' 'MRTGVEGITVVKVLIGTDGRVKQVAIVSTDDPLFADATERQALRRWRFRPATRDGIAVESWKQMTVRFELRG' A
#
# COMPACT_ATOMS: atom_id res chain seq x y z
N MET A 1 -4.96 -29.80 -6.90
CA MET A 1 -4.08 -29.11 -5.94
C MET A 1 -4.57 -27.67 -5.86
N ARG A 2 -5.06 -27.23 -4.69
CA ARG A 2 -5.48 -25.83 -4.53
C ARG A 2 -4.21 -25.04 -4.31
N THR A 3 -3.58 -24.61 -5.39
CA THR A 3 -2.42 -23.71 -5.30
C THR A 3 -2.92 -22.47 -4.59
N GLY A 4 -2.55 -22.29 -3.33
CA GLY A 4 -2.78 -21.02 -2.65
C GLY A 4 -2.15 -19.97 -3.54
N VAL A 5 -2.96 -19.09 -4.12
CA VAL A 5 -2.45 -18.00 -4.95
C VAL A 5 -1.86 -16.99 -3.97
N GLU A 6 -0.60 -17.20 -3.62
CA GLU A 6 0.18 -16.32 -2.79
C GLU A 6 0.87 -15.32 -3.73
N GLY A 7 0.38 -14.07 -3.73
CA GLY A 7 0.91 -13.01 -4.58
C GLY A 7 1.72 -12.00 -3.78
N ILE A 8 2.74 -11.41 -4.42
CA ILE A 8 3.52 -10.29 -3.88
C ILE A 8 3.27 -9.05 -4.74
N THR A 9 2.97 -7.91 -4.11
CA THR A 9 2.89 -6.61 -4.79
C THR A 9 3.69 -5.59 -4.02
N VAL A 10 4.62 -4.94 -4.69
CA VAL A 10 5.38 -3.81 -4.18
C VAL A 10 4.63 -2.54 -4.56
N VAL A 11 4.25 -1.76 -3.56
CA VAL A 11 3.55 -0.49 -3.74
C VAL A 11 4.31 0.64 -3.07
N LYS A 12 4.17 1.83 -3.64
CA LYS A 12 4.64 3.09 -3.05
C LYS A 12 3.40 3.90 -2.69
N VAL A 13 3.25 4.28 -1.44
CA VAL A 13 2.10 5.05 -0.95
C VAL A 13 2.55 6.45 -0.55
N LEU A 14 1.81 7.46 -0.97
CA LEU A 14 1.97 8.83 -0.50
C LEU A 14 1.15 8.99 0.76
N ILE A 15 1.83 9.20 1.88
CA ILE A 15 1.20 9.43 3.18
C ILE A 15 1.07 10.95 3.35
N GLY A 16 -0.16 11.40 3.54
CA GLY A 16 -0.49 12.80 3.81
C GLY A 16 -0.04 13.23 5.21
N THR A 17 -0.06 14.53 5.47
CA THR A 17 0.25 15.11 6.79
C THR A 17 -0.74 14.67 7.88
N ASP A 18 -1.94 14.24 7.50
CA ASP A 18 -2.96 13.66 8.38
C ASP A 18 -2.81 12.14 8.59
N GLY A 19 -1.80 11.53 7.96
CA GLY A 19 -1.53 10.10 8.06
C GLY A 19 -2.39 9.22 7.15
N ARG A 20 -3.31 9.78 6.36
CA ARG A 20 -4.04 9.02 5.33
C ARG A 20 -3.19 8.81 4.09
N VAL A 21 -3.49 7.74 3.36
CA VAL A 21 -2.90 7.52 2.03
C VAL A 21 -3.60 8.42 1.03
N LYS A 22 -2.84 9.26 0.33
CA LYS A 22 -3.35 10.18 -0.70
C LYS A 22 -3.20 9.63 -2.11
N GLN A 23 -2.16 8.84 -2.33
CA GLN A 23 -1.86 8.22 -3.62
C GLN A 23 -1.18 6.87 -3.41
N VAL A 24 -1.42 5.95 -4.33
CA VAL A 24 -0.70 4.67 -4.41
C VAL A 24 -0.09 4.60 -5.80
N ALA A 25 1.11 4.05 -5.90
CA ALA A 25 1.79 3.74 -7.14
C ALA A 25 2.27 2.30 -7.07
N ILE A 26 1.87 1.48 -8.03
CA ILE A 26 2.31 0.09 -8.12
C ILE A 26 3.72 0.07 -8.69
N VAL A 27 4.66 -0.50 -7.94
CA VAL A 27 6.07 -0.63 -8.36
C VAL A 27 6.28 -1.95 -9.07
N SER A 28 5.72 -3.03 -8.54
CA SER A 28 5.76 -4.36 -9.14
C SER A 28 4.62 -5.21 -8.61
N THR A 29 4.04 -6.06 -9.45
CA THR A 29 2.96 -6.97 -9.06
C THR A 29 3.01 -8.23 -9.89
N ASP A 30 2.70 -9.36 -9.25
CA ASP A 30 2.51 -10.65 -9.92
C ASP A 30 1.12 -10.77 -10.55
N ASP A 31 0.14 -10.01 -10.06
CA ASP A 31 -1.25 -10.07 -10.49
C ASP A 31 -1.92 -8.68 -10.56
N PRO A 32 -2.35 -8.21 -11.75
CA PRO A 32 -2.96 -6.89 -11.92
C PRO A 32 -4.25 -6.66 -11.13
N LEU A 33 -5.08 -7.69 -10.94
CA LEU A 33 -6.32 -7.58 -10.16
C LEU A 33 -5.99 -7.36 -8.68
N PHE A 34 -4.93 -8.00 -8.19
CA PHE A 34 -4.47 -7.79 -6.83
C PHE A 34 -3.88 -6.39 -6.61
N ALA A 35 -3.15 -5.84 -7.58
CA ALA A 35 -2.62 -4.49 -7.51
C ALA A 35 -3.74 -3.44 -7.37
N ASP A 36 -4.77 -3.53 -8.21
CA ASP A 36 -5.93 -2.64 -8.20
C ASP A 36 -6.79 -2.80 -6.92
N ALA A 37 -6.99 -4.03 -6.44
CA ALA A 37 -7.62 -4.27 -5.14
C ALA A 37 -6.82 -3.66 -3.97
N THR A 38 -5.49 -3.81 -4.00
CA THR A 38 -4.58 -3.26 -2.98
C THR A 38 -4.62 -1.74 -2.97
N GLU A 39 -4.55 -1.10 -4.13
CA GLU A 39 -4.63 0.35 -4.26
C GLU A 39 -5.93 0.90 -3.66
N ARG A 40 -7.08 0.37 -4.07
CA ARG A 40 -8.38 0.82 -3.55
C ARG A 40 -8.51 0.60 -2.05
N GLN A 41 -8.00 -0.53 -1.55
CA GLN A 41 -8.05 -0.81 -0.12
C GLN A 41 -7.15 0.15 0.66
N ALA A 42 -5.95 0.41 0.15
CA ALA A 42 -4.99 1.33 0.76
C ALA A 42 -5.55 2.75 0.85
N LEU A 43 -6.09 3.28 -0.25
CA LEU A 43 -6.68 4.62 -0.29
C LEU A 43 -7.85 4.78 0.69
N ARG A 44 -8.64 3.72 0.92
CA ARG A 44 -9.85 3.81 1.75
C ARG A 44 -9.63 3.49 3.22
N ARG A 45 -8.69 2.58 3.53
CA ARG A 45 -8.59 1.97 4.86
C ARG A 45 -7.26 2.20 5.55
N TRP A 46 -6.17 2.43 4.81
CA TRP A 46 -4.87 2.52 5.42
C TRP A 46 -4.64 3.87 6.10
N ARG A 47 -4.09 3.78 7.32
CA ARG A 47 -3.69 4.92 8.14
C ARG A 47 -2.28 4.67 8.63
N PHE A 48 -1.43 5.66 8.44
CA PHE A 48 -0.03 5.64 8.84
C PHE A 48 0.26 6.82 9.77
N ARG A 49 1.40 6.78 10.43
CA ARG A 49 1.96 7.99 11.03
C ARG A 49 2.60 8.83 9.91
N PRO A 50 2.26 10.11 9.78
CA PRO A 50 2.91 11.00 8.82
C PRO A 50 4.40 11.11 9.14
N ALA A 51 5.19 11.39 8.12
CA ALA A 51 6.57 11.79 8.35
C ALA A 51 6.57 13.18 9.00
N THR A 52 7.52 13.44 9.90
CA THR A 52 7.69 14.75 10.51
C THR A 52 9.07 15.30 10.15
N ARG A 53 9.12 16.55 9.71
CA ARG A 53 10.35 17.30 9.48
C ARG A 53 10.32 18.53 10.37
N ASP A 54 11.32 18.64 11.25
CA ASP A 54 11.39 19.71 12.26
C ASP A 54 10.13 19.81 13.14
N GLY A 55 9.53 18.66 13.47
CA GLY A 55 8.28 18.58 14.25
C GLY A 55 7.00 18.86 13.45
N ILE A 56 7.11 19.26 12.18
CA ILE A 56 5.96 19.54 11.30
C ILE A 56 5.66 18.30 10.45
N ALA A 57 4.40 17.87 10.42
CA ALA A 57 3.98 16.77 9.57
C ALA A 57 4.12 17.14 8.09
N VAL A 58 4.78 16.29 7.31
CA VAL A 58 5.03 16.48 5.88
C VAL A 58 4.56 15.25 5.09
N GLU A 59 4.15 15.50 3.85
CA GLU A 59 3.81 14.42 2.93
C GLU A 59 5.07 13.63 2.58
N SER A 60 4.96 12.30 2.58
CA SER A 60 6.11 11.45 2.29
C SER A 60 5.71 10.16 1.61
N TRP A 61 6.55 9.72 0.70
CA TRP A 61 6.38 8.45 0.02
C TRP A 61 7.00 7.30 0.83
N LYS A 62 6.25 6.22 0.96
CA LYS A 62 6.72 4.98 1.60
C LYS A 62 6.53 3.80 0.67
N GLN A 63 7.61 3.07 0.40
CA GLN A 63 7.54 1.80 -0.32
C GLN A 63 7.27 0.66 0.66
N MET A 64 6.41 -0.27 0.28
CA MET A 64 6.08 -1.45 1.07
C MET A 64 5.73 -2.63 0.18
N THR A 65 6.06 -3.82 0.66
CA THR A 65 5.72 -5.08 0.02
C THR A 65 4.48 -5.64 0.69
N VAL A 66 3.43 -5.83 -0.09
CA VAL A 66 2.16 -6.41 0.34
C VAL A 66 2.14 -7.85 -0.15
N ARG A 67 2.01 -8.79 0.79
CA ARG A 67 1.76 -10.19 0.48
C ARG A 67 0.28 -10.48 0.68
N PHE A 68 -0.31 -11.20 -0.26
CA PHE A 68 -1.67 -11.68 -0.13
C PHE A 68 -1.68 -13.17 0.16
N GLU A 69 -2.47 -13.55 1.16
CA GLU A 69 -2.81 -14.94 1.43
C GLU A 69 -4.33 -15.04 1.29
N LEU A 70 -4.80 -15.68 0.22
CA LEU A 70 -6.22 -16.02 0.09
C LEU A 70 -6.48 -17.16 1.10
N ARG A 71 -6.84 -16.81 2.34
CA ARG A 71 -7.34 -17.79 3.30
C ARG A 71 -8.68 -18.32 2.77
N GLY A 72 -8.64 -19.51 2.20
CA GLY A 72 -9.81 -20.30 1.82
C GLY A 72 -10.57 -20.83 3.03
#